data_AF-A0A2W0FKN3-F1
#
_entry.id   AF-A0A2W0FKN3-F1
#
_cell.length_a   1.000
_cell.length_b   1.000
_cell.length_c   1.000
_cell.angle_alpha   90.00
_cell.angle_beta   90.00
_cell.angle_gamma   90.00
#
_symmetry.space_group_name_H-M   'P 1'
#
loop_
_entity.id
_entity.type
_entity.pdbx_description
1 polymer ?
#
loop_
_entity_poly.entity_id
_entity_poly.type
_entity_poly.pdbx_seq_one_letter_code
_entity_poly.pdbx_strand_id
1 'polypeptide(L)'
;MKKLLFLLSLVLLLMLNVGYYTELEEAETHTRWFLKRAPTLRLEFFNIHANDGDDRRVETLSNEQRQMIIDYCKYRLGIDTQVTTQADVARCAKL
;
A
#
# COMPACT_ATOMS: atom_id res chain seq x y z
N MET A 1 7.31 -34.69 1.56
CA MET A 1 7.29 -33.72 2.68
C MET A 1 8.28 -32.57 2.49
N LYS A 2 9.59 -32.80 2.31
CA LYS A 2 10.59 -31.72 2.12
C LYS A 2 10.27 -30.75 0.97
N LYS A 3 9.83 -31.24 -0.19
CA LYS A 3 9.44 -30.40 -1.34
C LYS A 3 8.22 -29.51 -1.05
N LEU A 4 7.26 -30.02 -0.28
CA LEU A 4 6.06 -29.27 0.11
C LEU A 4 6.40 -28.13 1.08
N LEU A 5 7.26 -28.41 2.07
CA LEU A 5 7.76 -27.39 2.99
C LEU A 5 8.54 -26.29 2.23
N PHE A 6 9.35 -26.67 1.25
CA PHE A 6 10.05 -25.71 0.40
C PHE A 6 9.08 -24.83 -0.39
N LEU A 7 8.07 -25.42 -1.04
CA LEU A 7 7.04 -24.66 -1.76
C LEU A 7 6.27 -23.71 -0.84
N LEU A 8 5.86 -24.17 0.35
CA LEU A 8 5.19 -23.33 1.35
C LEU A 8 6.07 -22.15 1.79
N SER A 9 7.37 -22.38 2.00
CA SER A 9 8.30 -21.31 2.35
C SER A 9 8.44 -20.28 1.23
N LEU A 10 8.46 -20.71 -0.04
CA LEU A 10 8.54 -19.80 -1.18
C LEU A 10 7.27 -18.96 -1.33
N VAL A 11 6.10 -19.58 -1.16
CA VAL A 11 4.80 -18.87 -1.18
C VAL A 11 4.72 -17.87 -0.03
N LEU A 12 5.15 -18.25 1.17
CA LEU A 12 5.20 -17.34 2.31
C LEU A 12 6.15 -16.17 2.08
N LEU A 13 7.34 -16.42 1.53
CA LEU A 13 8.30 -15.37 1.17
C LEU A 13 7.72 -14.41 0.14
N LEU A 14 7.03 -14.91 -0.89
CA LEU A 14 6.35 -14.06 -1.87
C LEU A 14 5.25 -13.21 -1.21
N MET A 15 4.38 -13.82 -0.39
CA MET A 15 3.32 -13.08 0.30
C MET A 15 3.86 -12.01 1.25
N LEU A 16 4.97 -12.27 1.94
CA LEU A 16 5.57 -11.30 2.86
C LEU A 16 6.20 -10.09 2.16
N ASN A 17 6.64 -10.26 0.92
CA ASN A 17 7.47 -9.27 0.22
C ASN A 17 6.80 -8.61 -0.99
N VAL A 18 5.68 -9.14 -1.49
CA VAL A 18 4.94 -8.56 -2.63
C VAL A 18 3.61 -7.97 -2.15
N GLY A 19 3.26 -6.79 -2.66
CA GLY A 19 1.94 -6.18 -2.50
C GLY A 19 1.43 -5.60 -3.81
N TYR A 20 0.16 -5.21 -3.83
CA TYR A 20 -0.45 -4.49 -4.95
C TYR A 20 -1.45 -3.43 -4.46
N TYR A 21 -1.77 -2.49 -5.34
CA TYR A 21 -2.94 -1.61 -5.24
C TYR A 21 -3.59 -1.48 -6.62
N THR A 22 -4.85 -1.07 -6.67
CA THR A 22 -5.55 -0.75 -7.91
C THR A 22 -5.64 0.77 -8.11
N GLU A 23 -5.58 1.20 -9.36
CA GLU A 23 -5.83 2.57 -9.77
C GLU A 23 -6.76 2.60 -10.97
N LEU A 24 -7.61 3.62 -11.06
CA LEU A 24 -8.50 3.87 -12.18
C LEU A 24 -7.86 4.92 -13.08
N GLU A 25 -7.47 4.51 -14.29
CA GLU A 25 -6.84 5.36 -15.31
C GLU A 25 -7.69 5.24 -16.57
N GLU A 26 -8.15 6.37 -17.15
CA GLU A 26 -8.96 6.38 -18.39
C GLU A 26 -10.17 5.41 -18.41
N ALA A 27 -10.86 5.29 -17.28
CA ALA A 27 -11.98 4.34 -17.07
C ALA A 27 -11.60 2.84 -17.08
N GLU A 28 -10.30 2.53 -17.06
CA GLU A 28 -9.77 1.18 -16.88
C GLU A 28 -9.14 1.02 -15.49
N THR A 29 -9.32 -0.16 -14.88
CA THR A 29 -8.69 -0.49 -13.59
C THR A 29 -7.38 -1.20 -13.82
N HIS A 30 -6.28 -0.65 -13.31
CA HIS A 30 -4.95 -1.24 -13.38
C HIS A 30 -4.47 -1.71 -12.01
N THR A 31 -3.94 -2.93 -11.96
CA THR A 31 -3.25 -3.46 -10.78
C THR A 31 -1.77 -3.11 -10.82
N ARG A 32 -1.28 -2.37 -9.83
CA ARG A 32 0.12 -2.02 -9.67
C ARG A 32 0.77 -2.86 -8.59
N TRP A 33 1.64 -3.79 -9.01
CA TRP A 33 2.41 -4.66 -8.13
C TRP A 33 3.69 -3.97 -7.65
N PHE A 34 4.14 -4.29 -6.44
CA PHE A 34 5.38 -3.74 -5.88
C PHE A 34 6.03 -4.67 -4.86
N LEU A 35 7.35 -4.47 -4.67
CA LEU A 35 8.09 -5.05 -3.54
C LEU A 35 7.89 -4.19 -2.29
N LYS A 36 7.48 -4.82 -1.20
CA LYS A 36 7.28 -4.16 0.09
C LYS A 36 8.62 -3.73 0.67
N ARG A 37 8.63 -2.59 1.37
CA ARG A 37 9.79 -2.06 2.09
C ARG A 37 10.00 -2.71 3.46
N ALA A 38 8.95 -3.34 4.00
CA ALA A 38 9.00 -4.13 5.22
C ALA A 38 8.06 -5.34 5.08
N PRO A 39 8.35 -6.49 5.73
CA PRO A 39 7.53 -7.69 5.59
C PRO A 39 6.15 -7.51 6.26
N THR A 40 5.10 -7.97 5.57
CA THR A 40 3.74 -8.06 6.12
C THR A 40 2.92 -9.08 5.32
N LEU A 41 1.95 -9.73 5.95
CA LEU A 41 1.02 -10.65 5.29
C LEU A 41 -0.03 -9.94 4.43
N ARG A 42 -0.18 -8.61 4.56
CA ARG A 42 -1.14 -7.84 3.75
C ARG A 42 -0.70 -7.81 2.28
N LEU A 43 -1.55 -8.25 1.35
CA LEU A 43 -1.28 -8.21 -0.09
C LEU A 43 -1.79 -6.93 -0.75
N GLU A 44 -3.01 -6.52 -0.41
CA GLU A 44 -3.67 -5.35 -1.01
C GLU A 44 -3.46 -4.09 -0.17
N PHE A 45 -3.16 -2.98 -0.85
CA PHE A 45 -2.95 -1.67 -0.26
C PHE A 45 -3.80 -0.63 -0.99
N PHE A 46 -4.09 0.47 -0.30
CA PHE A 46 -4.87 1.57 -0.86
C PHE A 46 -3.97 2.79 -1.03
N ASN A 47 -3.81 3.25 -2.26
CA ASN A 47 -3.14 4.51 -2.57
C ASN A 47 -4.21 5.60 -2.70
N ILE A 48 -4.25 6.53 -1.75
CA ILE A 48 -5.22 7.64 -1.78
C ILE A 48 -4.99 8.59 -2.97
N HIS A 49 -3.79 8.56 -3.55
CA HIS A 49 -3.41 9.36 -4.71
C HIS A 49 -3.49 8.57 -6.02
N ALA A 50 -4.13 7.40 -6.03
CA ALA A 50 -4.22 6.55 -7.22
C ALA A 50 -5.16 7.12 -8.29
N ASN A 51 -6.18 7.89 -7.90
CA ASN A 51 -7.24 8.33 -8.79
C ASN A 51 -7.31 9.87 -8.80
N ASP A 52 -7.56 10.44 -9.98
CA ASP A 52 -7.69 11.89 -10.14
C ASP A 52 -8.84 12.46 -9.30
N GLY A 53 -8.61 13.63 -8.69
CA GLY A 53 -9.61 14.35 -7.91
C GLY A 53 -9.77 13.90 -6.45
N ASP A 54 -9.00 12.92 -5.99
CA ASP A 54 -9.07 12.38 -4.63
C ASP A 54 -8.19 13.18 -3.64
N ASP A 55 -8.24 14.52 -3.72
CA ASP A 55 -7.45 15.43 -2.89
C ASP A 55 -8.07 15.54 -1.48
N ARG A 56 -7.92 14.45 -0.70
CA ARG A 56 -8.56 14.35 0.62
C ARG A 56 -7.81 15.17 1.66
N ARG A 57 -8.57 16.02 2.36
CA ARG A 57 -8.06 16.85 3.45
C ARG A 57 -7.84 15.99 4.68
N VAL A 58 -6.68 16.10 5.33
CA VAL A 58 -6.29 15.28 6.49
C VAL A 58 -7.36 15.27 7.59
N GLU A 59 -8.04 16.39 7.85
CA GLU A 59 -9.12 16.53 8.83
C GLU A 59 -10.39 15.75 8.50
N THR A 60 -10.61 15.39 7.23
CA THR A 60 -11.78 14.62 6.77
C THR A 60 -11.56 13.12 6.79
N LEU A 61 -10.31 12.67 7.02
CA LEU A 61 -9.98 11.26 7.01
C LEU A 61 -10.54 10.54 8.24
N SER A 62 -11.27 9.46 7.98
CA SER A 62 -11.61 8.49 9.01
C SER A 62 -10.34 7.81 9.55
N ASN A 63 -10.42 7.21 10.73
CA ASN A 63 -9.30 6.45 11.31
C ASN A 63 -8.85 5.31 10.38
N GLU A 64 -9.80 4.68 9.68
CA GLU A 64 -9.52 3.65 8.69
C GLU A 64 -8.74 4.21 7.49
N GLN A 65 -9.18 5.35 6.94
CA GLN A 65 -8.48 6.00 5.83
C GLN A 65 -7.06 6.42 6.22
N ARG A 66 -6.88 6.96 7.43
CA ARG A 66 -5.54 7.26 7.96
C ARG A 66 -4.68 6.02 8.01
N GLN A 67 -5.19 4.92 8.55
CA GLN A 67 -4.44 3.67 8.65
C GLN A 67 -4.08 3.11 7.27
N MET A 68 -4.99 3.19 6.29
CA MET A 68 -4.70 2.82 4.91
C MET A 68 -3.54 3.61 4.31
N ILE A 69 -3.52 4.93 4.51
CA ILE A 69 -2.42 5.79 4.04
C ILE A 69 -1.11 5.44 4.77
N ILE A 70 -1.15 5.28 6.10
CA ILE A 70 0.02 4.87 6.90
C ILE A 70 0.61 3.57 6.37
N ASP A 71 -0.24 2.56 6.12
CA ASP A 71 0.20 1.26 5.63
C ASP A 71 0.76 1.36 4.21
N TYR A 72 0.11 2.08 3.30
CA TYR A 72 0.66 2.33 1.97
C TYR A 72 2.03 3.02 2.05
N CYS A 73 2.13 4.11 2.80
CA CYS A 73 3.37 4.89 2.94
C CYS A 73 4.52 4.03 3.51
N LYS A 74 4.23 3.23 4.54
CA LYS A 74 5.22 2.34 5.15
C LYS A 74 5.65 1.22 4.21
N TYR A 75 4.68 0.47 3.67
CA TYR A 75 5.00 -0.77 2.96
C TYR A 75 5.34 -0.55 1.49
N ARG A 76 4.76 0.45 0.81
CA ARG A 76 5.08 0.77 -0.60
C ARG A 76 6.27 1.71 -0.73
N LEU A 77 6.31 2.77 0.08
CA LEU A 77 7.28 3.87 -0.07
C LEU A 77 8.45 3.76 0.93
N GLY A 78 8.24 3.12 2.08
CA GLY A 78 9.26 2.99 3.13
C GLY A 78 9.32 4.22 4.03
N ILE A 79 8.20 4.93 4.13
CA ILE A 79 8.07 6.20 4.83
C ILE A 79 7.22 5.96 6.09
N ASP A 80 7.81 6.18 7.26
CA ASP A 80 7.09 6.15 8.53
C ASP A 80 6.39 7.51 8.78
N THR A 81 5.08 7.47 9.01
CA THR A 81 4.23 8.65 9.23
C THR A 81 3.08 8.33 10.19
N GLN A 82 2.52 9.36 10.81
CA GLN A 82 1.29 9.27 11.61
C GLN A 82 0.08 9.88 10.91
N VAL A 83 0.25 10.51 9.73
CA VAL A 83 -0.82 11.15 8.96
C VAL A 83 -1.64 12.10 9.83
N THR A 84 -0.96 13.07 10.45
CA THR A 84 -1.61 14.09 11.32
C THR A 84 -1.71 15.44 10.63
N THR A 85 -0.92 15.67 9.57
CA THR A 85 -0.91 16.90 8.77
C THR A 85 -1.18 16.62 7.29
N GLN A 86 -1.56 17.65 6.53
CA GLN A 86 -1.70 17.51 5.07
C GLN A 86 -0.37 17.18 4.40
N ALA A 87 0.74 17.69 4.96
CA ALA A 87 2.09 17.36 4.47
C ALA A 87 2.39 15.86 4.60
N ASP A 88 1.90 15.21 5.66
CA ASP A 88 2.03 13.75 5.81
C ASP A 88 1.27 12.99 4.73
N VAL A 89 0.04 13.42 4.41
CA VAL A 89 -0.77 12.84 3.33
C VAL A 89 -0.05 13.01 1.99
N ALA A 90 0.43 14.23 1.69
CA ALA A 90 1.11 14.56 0.45
C ALA A 90 2.44 13.81 0.28
N ARG A 91 3.19 13.59 1.35
CA ARG A 91 4.44 12.82 1.33
C ARG A 91 4.23 11.34 0.99
N CYS A 92 3.01 10.84 1.16
CA CYS A 92 2.62 9.48 0.79
C CYS A 92 2.06 9.38 -0.64
N ALA A 93 2.21 10.44 -1.44
CA ALA A 93 1.97 10.38 -2.88
C ALA A 93 3.02 9.52 -3.59
N LYS A 94 2.68 9.08 -4.81
CA LYS A 94 3.51 8.24 -5.68
C LYS A 94 4.96 8.75 -5.75
N LEU A 95 5.90 7.81 -5.89
CA LEU A 95 7.21 8.04 -6.53
C LEU A 95 7.07 7.79 -8.03
#